data_AF-A0A6A3QIU3-F1
#
_entry.id   AF-A0A6A3QIU3-F1
#
_cell.length_a   1.000
_cell.length_b   1.000
_cell.length_c   1.000
_cell.angle_alpha   90.00
_cell.angle_beta   90.00
_cell.angle_gamma   90.00
#
_symmetry.space_group_name_H-M   'P 1'
#
loop_
_entity.id
_entity.type
_entity.pdbx_description
1 polymer ?
#
loop_
_entity_poly.entity_id
_entity_poly.type
_entity_poly.pdbx_seq_one_letter_code
_entity_poly.pdbx_strand_id
1 'polypeptide(L)'
;LVRETSRSAGAFGFFRSLFRRNAAKGQDELADVVLRNALETRVFEIARSTRNAMLHGAPYRHLLLYGPPGTVQMYFDEYVAPLAAPPTATSVKGKADKASVSVLPPVLGASVMTQYGEMTTGMSGREIAKMMLYMQSIVYAQDEVVVTQKLVDRVVKEKVDEHKRKLELKNYNEK
;
A
#
# COMPACT_ATOMS: atom_id res chain seq x y z
N LEU A 1 41.74 2.98 12.94
CA LEU A 1 41.03 1.72 12.60
C LEU A 1 40.74 1.73 11.10
N VAL A 2 41.75 1.35 10.32
CA VAL A 2 41.71 1.16 8.87
C VAL A 2 41.26 -0.28 8.63
N ARG A 3 40.28 -0.49 7.75
CA ARG A 3 39.89 -1.84 7.30
C ARG A 3 40.27 -1.97 5.83
N GLU A 4 41.30 -2.79 5.64
CA GLU A 4 41.91 -3.14 4.37
C GLU A 4 40.94 -3.88 3.46
N THR A 5 40.93 -3.48 2.19
CA THR A 5 40.28 -4.18 1.09
C THR A 5 41.19 -5.33 0.64
N SER A 6 40.84 -6.57 0.97
CA SER A 6 41.38 -7.73 0.27
C SER A 6 40.26 -8.73 0.01
N ARG A 7 39.75 -8.73 -1.23
CA ARG A 7 39.06 -9.88 -1.81
C ARG A 7 39.64 -10.13 -3.20
N SER A 8 40.79 -10.79 -3.20
CA SER A 8 41.26 -11.58 -4.34
C SER A 8 40.15 -12.57 -4.75
N ALA A 9 39.69 -12.49 -5.99
CA ALA A 9 38.94 -13.54 -6.67
C ALA A 9 39.31 -13.50 -8.16
N GLY A 10 40.12 -14.47 -8.56
CA GLY A 10 40.85 -14.54 -9.82
C GLY A 10 40.02 -14.60 -11.10
N ALA A 11 40.75 -14.77 -12.21
CA ALA A 11 40.32 -14.79 -13.61
C ALA A 11 39.14 -15.73 -14.00
N PHE A 12 38.56 -16.45 -13.05
CA PHE A 12 37.36 -17.26 -13.20
C PHE A 12 36.04 -16.45 -13.05
N GLY A 13 36.10 -15.24 -12.50
CA GLY A 13 34.94 -14.35 -12.35
C GLY A 13 34.50 -13.64 -13.64
N PHE A 14 35.39 -13.51 -14.62
CA PHE A 14 35.14 -12.76 -15.86
C PHE A 14 34.25 -13.53 -16.85
N PHE A 15 34.38 -14.86 -16.92
CA PHE A 15 33.59 -15.70 -17.83
C PHE A 15 32.10 -15.79 -17.46
N ARG A 16 31.73 -15.56 -16.20
CA ARG A 16 30.32 -15.59 -15.74
C ARG A 16 29.56 -14.30 -16.04
N SER A 17 30.26 -13.23 -16.44
CA SER A 17 29.65 -11.95 -16.86
C SER A 17 29.05 -12.02 -18.26
N LEU A 18 29.62 -12.84 -19.15
CA LEU A 18 29.19 -12.93 -20.55
C LEU A 18 27.91 -13.75 -20.78
N PHE A 19 27.38 -14.43 -19.74
CA PHE A 19 26.19 -15.29 -19.86
C PHE A 19 25.03 -14.93 -18.92
N ARG A 20 24.94 -13.66 -18.46
CA ARG A 20 23.74 -13.16 -17.76
C ARG A 20 22.85 -12.28 -18.64
N ARG A 21 21.93 -12.99 -19.30
CA ARG A 21 20.50 -12.70 -19.50
C ARG A 21 20.10 -11.55 -20.45
N ASN A 22 19.62 -12.00 -21.61
CA ASN A 22 18.48 -11.52 -22.40
C ASN A 22 17.73 -10.32 -21.81
N ALA A 23 17.81 -9.20 -22.54
CA ALA A 23 16.85 -8.11 -22.46
C ALA A 23 15.48 -8.64 -22.91
N ALA A 24 14.58 -8.89 -21.95
CA ALA A 24 13.19 -9.13 -22.26
C ALA A 24 12.61 -7.87 -22.92
N LYS A 25 11.99 -8.09 -24.09
CA LYS A 25 11.22 -7.12 -24.88
C LYS A 25 10.41 -6.18 -23.99
N GLY A 26 10.61 -4.87 -24.17
CA GLY A 26 9.67 -3.83 -23.72
C GLY A 26 8.42 -3.85 -24.60
N GLN A 27 7.55 -4.84 -24.41
CA GLN A 27 6.17 -4.72 -24.82
C GLN A 27 5.48 -3.78 -23.83
N ASP A 28 4.58 -2.93 -24.33
CA ASP A 28 3.80 -2.01 -23.52
C ASP A 28 2.93 -2.81 -22.52
N GLU A 29 3.48 -3.11 -21.36
CA GLU A 29 2.79 -3.77 -20.23
C GLU A 29 1.60 -2.92 -19.71
N LEU A 30 1.46 -1.70 -20.21
CA LEU A 30 0.38 -0.77 -19.91
C LEU A 30 -0.68 -0.69 -21.03
N ALA A 31 -0.54 -1.44 -22.13
CA ALA A 31 -1.48 -1.38 -23.26
C ALA A 31 -2.91 -1.80 -22.87
N ASP A 32 -3.04 -2.71 -21.90
CA ASP A 32 -4.33 -3.14 -21.36
C ASP A 32 -4.94 -2.11 -20.38
N VAL A 33 -4.18 -1.08 -19.99
CA VAL A 33 -4.59 -0.09 -18.99
C VAL A 33 -4.93 1.23 -19.69
N VAL A 34 -6.21 1.61 -19.67
CA VAL A 34 -6.66 2.90 -20.22
C VAL A 34 -6.25 4.03 -19.27
N LEU A 35 -5.16 4.72 -19.62
CA LEU A 35 -4.65 5.88 -18.89
C LEU A 35 -4.95 7.19 -19.64
N ARG A 36 -5.15 8.27 -18.89
CA ARG A 36 -5.13 9.63 -19.47
C ARG A 36 -3.68 9.98 -19.80
N ASN A 37 -3.41 10.65 -20.93
CA ASN A 37 -2.04 10.99 -21.38
C ASN A 37 -1.14 11.56 -20.27
N ALA A 38 -1.64 12.50 -19.47
CA ALA A 38 -0.89 13.11 -18.37
C ALA A 38 -0.55 12.16 -17.21
N LEU A 39 -1.31 11.07 -17.04
CA LEU A 39 -1.04 10.02 -16.06
C LEU A 39 -0.06 8.99 -16.64
N GLU A 40 -0.23 8.63 -17.91
CA GLU A 40 0.66 7.72 -18.62
C GLU A 40 2.11 8.21 -18.61
N THR A 41 2.36 9.49 -18.93
CA THR A 41 3.71 10.08 -18.88
C THR A 41 4.33 9.94 -17.49
N ARG A 42 3.55 10.22 -16.43
CA ARG A 42 4.03 10.13 -15.04
C ARG A 42 4.34 8.69 -14.64
N VAL A 43 3.50 7.73 -15.02
CA VAL A 43 3.73 6.31 -14.75
C VAL A 43 4.99 5.84 -15.47
N PHE A 44 5.19 6.27 -16.72
CA PHE A 44 6.38 5.94 -17.50
C PHE A 44 7.67 6.53 -16.92
N GLU A 45 7.63 7.79 -16.47
CA GLU A 45 8.75 8.43 -15.78
C GLU A 45 9.10 7.71 -14.48
N ILE A 46 8.09 7.33 -13.69
CA ILE A 46 8.29 6.54 -12.48
C ILE A 46 8.96 5.22 -12.84
N ALA A 47 8.42 4.47 -13.81
CA ALA A 47 8.99 3.19 -14.25
C ALA A 47 10.45 3.33 -14.71
N ARG A 48 10.76 4.36 -15.51
CA ARG A 48 12.12 4.66 -15.96
C ARG A 48 13.03 4.99 -14.80
N SER A 49 12.57 5.81 -13.86
CA SER A 49 13.34 6.20 -12.68
C SER A 49 13.61 5.02 -11.74
N THR A 50 12.63 4.13 -11.55
CA THR A 50 12.74 2.91 -10.75
C THR A 50 13.70 1.93 -11.41
N ARG A 51 13.61 1.72 -12.72
CA ARG A 51 14.55 0.87 -13.47
C ARG A 51 15.98 1.40 -13.34
N ASN A 52 16.17 2.72 -13.48
CA ASN A 52 17.49 3.32 -13.31
C ASN A 52 17.99 3.21 -11.86
N ALA A 53 17.12 3.35 -10.86
CA ALA A 53 17.47 3.14 -9.46
C ALA A 53 17.90 1.69 -9.19
N MET A 54 17.21 0.71 -9.77
CA MET A 54 17.60 -0.71 -9.70
C MET A 54 18.96 -0.96 -10.34
N LEU A 55 19.24 -0.35 -11.50
CA LEU A 55 20.51 -0.53 -12.22
C LEU A 55 21.70 0.08 -11.48
N HIS A 56 21.50 1.24 -10.83
CA HIS A 56 22.57 1.98 -10.17
C HIS A 56 22.61 1.80 -8.65
N GLY A 57 21.75 0.92 -8.09
CA GLY A 57 21.65 0.71 -6.64
C GLY A 57 21.24 1.96 -5.86
N ALA A 58 20.54 2.90 -6.50
CA ALA A 58 20.11 4.14 -5.87
C ALA A 58 18.85 3.91 -5.01
N PRO A 59 18.62 4.70 -3.95
CA PRO A 59 17.42 4.59 -3.12
C PRO A 59 16.13 4.81 -3.92
N TYR A 60 15.09 4.03 -3.64
CA TYR A 60 13.78 4.18 -4.25
C TYR A 60 13.05 5.42 -3.73
N ARG A 61 12.28 6.06 -4.62
CA ARG A 61 11.40 7.17 -4.23
C ARG A 61 10.08 6.65 -3.69
N HIS A 62 9.55 7.30 -2.66
CA HIS A 62 8.25 6.95 -2.09
C HIS A 62 7.12 7.36 -3.04
N LEU A 63 6.25 6.41 -3.38
CA LEU A 63 5.05 6.63 -4.20
C LEU A 63 3.81 6.51 -3.31
N LEU A 64 2.84 7.41 -3.50
CA LEU A 64 1.54 7.34 -2.85
C LEU A 64 0.46 7.37 -3.93
N LEU A 65 -0.33 6.31 -3.98
CA LEU A 65 -1.46 6.20 -4.89
C LEU A 65 -2.71 6.72 -4.17
N TYR A 66 -3.45 7.64 -4.79
CA TYR A 66 -4.70 8.18 -4.25
C TYR A 66 -5.77 8.18 -5.33
N GLY A 67 -7.03 7.96 -4.94
CA GLY A 67 -8.14 7.93 -5.86
C GLY A 67 -9.51 7.94 -5.16
N PRO A 68 -10.61 7.88 -5.95
CA PRO A 68 -11.99 7.79 -5.46
C PRO A 68 -12.21 6.58 -4.50
N PRO A 69 -13.39 6.46 -3.86
CA PRO A 69 -13.60 5.80 -2.55
C PRO A 69 -13.17 4.32 -2.42
N GLY A 70 -12.86 3.63 -3.52
CA GLY A 70 -12.18 2.33 -3.47
C GLY A 70 -10.81 2.37 -2.78
N THR A 71 -10.19 3.54 -2.60
CA THR A 71 -8.90 3.67 -1.91
C THR A 71 -8.98 3.24 -0.44
N VAL A 72 -10.02 3.67 0.29
CA VAL A 72 -10.19 3.30 1.71
C VAL A 72 -10.50 1.82 1.82
N GLN A 73 -11.34 1.29 0.93
CA GLN A 73 -11.64 -0.13 0.86
C GLN A 73 -10.36 -0.95 0.60
N MET A 74 -9.52 -0.57 -0.36
CA MET A 74 -8.23 -1.24 -0.60
C MET A 74 -7.33 -1.21 0.64
N TYR A 75 -7.23 -0.08 1.33
CA TYR A 75 -6.43 0.01 2.55
C TYR A 75 -7.04 -0.79 3.71
N PHE A 76 -8.36 -0.85 3.81
CA PHE A 76 -9.03 -1.67 4.80
C PHE A 76 -8.79 -3.16 4.52
N ASP A 77 -8.92 -3.58 3.26
CA ASP A 77 -8.68 -4.94 2.83
C ASP A 77 -7.22 -5.36 3.06
N GLU A 78 -6.25 -4.47 2.84
CA GLU A 78 -4.83 -4.77 3.09
C GLU A 78 -4.48 -4.81 4.58
N TYR A 79 -4.90 -3.80 5.36
CA TYR A 79 -4.41 -3.63 6.74
C TYR A 79 -5.28 -4.33 7.79
N VAL A 80 -6.53 -4.66 7.45
CA VAL A 80 -7.55 -5.06 8.42
C VAL A 80 -8.11 -6.45 8.10
N ALA A 81 -8.27 -6.82 6.83
CA ALA A 81 -8.73 -8.17 6.48
C ALA A 81 -7.79 -9.29 6.98
N PRO A 82 -6.45 -9.13 6.97
CA PRO A 82 -5.55 -10.13 7.54
C PRO A 82 -5.68 -10.26 9.06
N LEU A 83 -6.16 -9.21 9.75
CA LEU A 83 -6.37 -9.20 11.20
C LEU A 83 -7.70 -9.83 11.60
N ALA A 84 -8.69 -9.76 10.71
CA ALA A 84 -10.03 -10.30 10.94
C ALA A 84 -10.10 -11.83 10.71
N ALA A 85 -9.10 -12.44 10.09
CA ALA A 85 -9.04 -13.89 9.87
C ALA A 85 -8.20 -14.58 10.97
N PRO A 86 -8.65 -15.73 11.52
CA PRO A 86 -7.80 -16.54 12.38
C PRO A 86 -6.59 -17.09 11.59
N PRO A 87 -5.45 -17.41 12.25
CA PRO A 87 -4.24 -17.82 11.56
C PRO A 87 -4.40 -19.23 10.97
N THR A 88 -4.79 -19.32 9.69
CA THR A 88 -4.65 -20.54 8.89
C THR A 88 -3.96 -20.25 7.56
N ALA A 89 -2.69 -20.69 7.51
CA ALA A 89 -1.96 -21.25 6.38
C ALA A 89 -1.92 -20.49 5.03
N THR A 90 -0.71 -20.07 4.67
CA THR A 90 -0.06 -20.18 3.35
C THR A 90 -0.95 -20.25 2.10
N SER A 91 -0.85 -19.20 1.28
CA SER A 91 -1.13 -19.15 -0.16
C SER A 91 -0.91 -20.47 -0.89
N VAL A 92 -1.99 -21.06 -1.43
CA VAL A 92 -1.93 -21.91 -2.63
C VAL A 92 -3.03 -21.49 -3.62
N LYS A 93 -2.55 -21.11 -4.81
CA LYS A 93 -3.23 -21.00 -6.11
C LYS A 93 -4.43 -21.96 -6.25
N GLY A 94 -5.62 -21.44 -6.57
CA GLY A 94 -6.79 -22.25 -6.90
C GLY A 94 -7.94 -21.41 -7.45
N LYS A 95 -8.54 -21.88 -8.54
CA LYS A 95 -9.57 -21.24 -9.36
C LYS A 95 -10.94 -21.31 -8.65
N ALA A 96 -11.80 -20.33 -8.97
CA ALA A 96 -13.09 -20.06 -8.36
C ALA A 96 -14.04 -21.25 -8.22
N ASP A 97 -14.67 -21.39 -7.05
CA ASP A 97 -15.97 -22.02 -6.86
C ASP A 97 -16.76 -21.31 -5.75
N LYS A 98 -18.08 -21.23 -5.95
CA LYS A 98 -19.03 -20.41 -5.21
C LYS A 98 -19.45 -21.08 -3.88
N ALA A 99 -19.63 -20.22 -2.87
CA ALA A 99 -20.44 -20.40 -1.66
C ALA A 99 -19.96 -21.42 -0.59
N SER A 100 -19.31 -20.89 0.46
CA SER A 100 -19.65 -21.22 1.85
C SER A 100 -19.44 -19.98 2.73
N VAL A 101 -20.55 -19.35 3.09
CA VAL A 101 -20.66 -18.19 3.95
C VAL A 101 -21.02 -18.69 5.35
N SER A 102 -20.05 -18.66 6.27
CA SER A 102 -20.17 -18.69 7.75
C SER A 102 -18.75 -18.92 8.28
N VAL A 103 -18.08 -18.06 9.05
CA VAL A 103 -18.48 -17.19 10.16
C VAL A 103 -17.46 -16.05 10.22
N LEU A 104 -17.86 -14.84 9.84
CA LEU A 104 -17.20 -13.58 10.21
C LEU A 104 -18.35 -12.57 10.31
N PRO A 105 -18.43 -11.73 11.35
CA PRO A 105 -19.44 -10.69 11.34
C PRO A 105 -19.23 -9.87 10.05
N PRO A 106 -20.29 -9.59 9.28
CA PRO A 106 -20.20 -8.79 8.06
C PRO A 106 -20.02 -7.34 8.50
N VAL A 107 -18.86 -7.00 9.06
CA VAL A 107 -18.77 -5.79 9.88
C VAL A 107 -18.96 -4.55 9.02
N LEU A 108 -18.61 -4.58 7.72
CA LEU A 108 -18.68 -3.38 6.88
C LEU A 108 -19.19 -3.71 5.48
N GLY A 109 -20.49 -3.50 5.24
CA GLY A 109 -21.06 -3.55 3.90
C GLY A 109 -20.44 -2.47 2.99
N ALA A 110 -20.45 -2.69 1.68
CA ALA A 110 -19.92 -1.75 0.69
C ALA A 110 -20.47 -0.31 0.84
N SER A 111 -21.71 -0.17 1.31
CA SER A 111 -22.32 1.13 1.62
C SER A 111 -21.63 1.87 2.78
N VAL A 112 -21.25 1.16 3.84
CA VAL A 112 -20.58 1.74 5.01
C VAL A 112 -19.15 2.14 4.67
N MET A 113 -18.45 1.33 3.86
CA MET A 113 -17.15 1.70 3.30
C MET A 113 -17.23 2.95 2.43
N THR A 114 -18.28 3.09 1.62
CA THR A 114 -18.51 4.29 0.81
C THR A 114 -18.70 5.52 1.69
N GLN A 115 -19.48 5.41 2.78
CA GLN A 115 -19.66 6.49 3.76
C GLN A 115 -18.34 6.92 4.39
N TYR A 116 -17.46 5.99 4.77
CA TYR A 116 -16.14 6.36 5.27
C TYR A 116 -15.24 6.97 4.21
N GLY A 117 -15.33 6.50 2.96
CA GLY A 117 -14.66 7.13 1.82
C GLY A 117 -15.06 8.60 1.66
N GLU A 118 -16.35 8.91 1.81
CA GLU A 118 -16.86 10.28 1.79
C GLU A 118 -16.37 11.09 2.99
N MET A 119 -16.45 10.55 4.22
CA MET A 119 -15.97 11.24 5.43
C MET A 119 -14.47 11.51 5.41
N THR A 120 -13.71 10.65 4.75
CA THR A 120 -12.25 10.77 4.64
C THR A 120 -11.80 11.54 3.40
N THR A 121 -12.75 12.07 2.61
CA THR A 121 -12.45 12.89 1.44
C THR A 121 -11.70 14.16 1.86
N GLY A 122 -10.58 14.42 1.21
CA GLY A 122 -9.68 15.54 1.53
C GLY A 122 -8.46 15.16 2.39
N MET A 123 -8.49 13.99 3.05
CA MET A 123 -7.29 13.46 3.70
C MET A 123 -6.29 12.96 2.67
N SER A 124 -5.00 13.21 2.93
CA SER A 124 -3.93 12.64 2.11
C SER A 124 -3.85 11.13 2.31
N GLY A 125 -3.41 10.39 1.29
CA GLY A 125 -3.21 8.94 1.43
C GLY A 125 -2.24 8.55 2.55
N ARG A 126 -1.30 9.43 2.93
CA ARG A 126 -0.43 9.24 4.11
C ARG A 126 -1.21 9.32 5.42
N GLU A 127 -2.21 10.19 5.51
CA GLU A 127 -3.09 10.29 6.68
C GLU A 127 -4.02 9.09 6.75
N ILE A 128 -4.57 8.64 5.62
CA ILE A 128 -5.37 7.42 5.54
C ILE A 128 -4.55 6.20 5.98
N ALA A 129 -3.32 6.06 5.50
CA ALA A 129 -2.42 4.97 5.91
C ALA A 129 -2.10 5.03 7.42
N LYS A 130 -1.86 6.22 7.98
CA LYS A 130 -1.64 6.38 9.43
C LYS A 130 -2.89 6.04 10.25
N MET A 131 -4.07 6.39 9.76
CA MET A 131 -5.34 6.01 10.38
C MET A 131 -5.50 4.49 10.41
N MET A 132 -5.19 3.81 9.31
CA MET A 132 -5.25 2.34 9.22
C MET A 132 -4.23 1.65 10.13
N LEU A 133 -2.99 2.16 10.17
CA LEU A 133 -1.97 1.67 11.10
C LEU A 133 -2.38 1.86 12.57
N TYR A 134 -2.98 3.00 12.89
CA TYR A 134 -3.54 3.27 14.22
C TYR A 134 -4.66 2.28 14.56
N MET A 135 -5.58 2.03 13.64
CA MET A 135 -6.65 1.06 13.82
C MET A 135 -6.09 -0.36 14.06
N GLN A 136 -5.12 -0.78 13.26
CA GLN A 136 -4.41 -2.05 13.43
C GLN A 136 -3.76 -2.14 14.82
N SER A 137 -3.11 -1.08 15.30
CA SER A 137 -2.49 -1.07 16.62
C SER A 137 -3.50 -1.24 17.76
N ILE A 138 -4.71 -0.68 17.62
CA ILE A 138 -5.79 -0.84 18.61
C ILE A 138 -6.26 -2.29 18.62
N VAL A 139 -6.49 -2.87 17.45
CA VAL A 139 -6.97 -4.26 17.32
C VAL A 139 -5.97 -5.25 17.92
N TYR A 140 -4.66 -5.01 17.74
CA TYR A 140 -3.62 -5.83 18.37
C TYR A 140 -3.48 -5.65 19.89
N ALA A 141 -3.94 -4.52 20.43
CA ALA A 141 -3.89 -4.26 21.87
C ALA A 141 -5.05 -4.92 22.64
N GLN A 142 -6.03 -5.50 21.93
CA GLN A 142 -7.14 -6.22 22.54
C GLN A 142 -6.76 -7.67 22.81
N ASP A 143 -7.30 -8.25 23.88
CA ASP A 143 -7.10 -9.67 24.22
C ASP A 143 -7.64 -10.59 23.10
N GLU A 144 -8.72 -10.16 22.44
CA GLU A 144 -9.25 -10.78 21.23
C GLU A 144 -9.13 -9.85 20.02
N VAL A 145 -8.50 -10.34 18.95
CA VAL A 145 -8.24 -9.61 17.71
C VAL A 145 -9.53 -9.54 16.87
N VAL A 146 -10.44 -8.63 17.22
CA VAL A 146 -11.74 -8.48 16.54
C VAL A 146 -11.99 -7.04 16.12
N VAL A 147 -12.18 -6.84 14.82
CA VAL A 147 -12.53 -5.55 14.25
C VAL A 147 -14.04 -5.35 14.37
N THR A 148 -14.47 -4.50 15.30
CA THR A 148 -15.89 -4.18 15.53
C THR A 148 -16.28 -2.88 14.81
N GLN A 149 -17.52 -2.78 14.32
CA GLN A 149 -18.05 -1.58 13.66
C GLN A 149 -17.84 -0.30 14.47
N LYS A 150 -18.16 -0.38 15.77
CA LYS A 150 -18.00 0.73 16.74
C LYS A 150 -16.54 1.20 16.86
N LEU A 151 -15.57 0.31 16.67
CA LEU A 151 -14.15 0.64 16.70
C LEU A 151 -13.78 1.43 15.44
N VAL A 152 -14.22 0.97 14.28
CA VAL A 152 -13.97 1.66 13.00
C VAL A 152 -14.63 3.04 12.99
N ASP A 153 -15.89 3.15 13.41
CA ASP A 153 -16.61 4.42 13.55
C ASP A 153 -15.85 5.41 14.45
N ARG A 154 -15.36 4.93 15.60
CA ARG A 154 -14.60 5.76 16.55
C ARG A 154 -13.31 6.28 15.93
N VAL A 155 -12.52 5.39 15.33
CA VAL A 155 -11.21 5.73 14.75
C VAL A 155 -11.38 6.69 13.57
N VAL A 156 -12.33 6.43 12.66
CA VAL A 156 -12.59 7.30 11.51
C VAL A 156 -13.02 8.68 11.99
N LYS A 157 -13.98 8.77 12.91
CA LYS A 157 -14.46 10.06 13.45
C LYS A 157 -13.33 10.85 14.11
N GLU A 158 -12.55 10.19 14.97
CA GLU A 158 -11.42 10.82 15.66
C GLU A 158 -10.38 11.36 14.68
N LYS A 159 -10.03 10.59 13.63
CA LYS A 159 -9.04 11.01 12.63
C LYS A 159 -9.55 12.08 11.68
N VAL A 160 -10.82 12.06 11.34
CA VAL A 160 -11.47 13.16 10.59
C VAL A 160 -11.42 14.45 11.39
N ASP A 161 -11.75 14.41 12.69
CA ASP A 161 -11.73 15.60 13.56
C ASP A 161 -10.29 16.08 13.83
N GLU A 162 -9.32 15.18 13.92
CA GLU A 162 -7.90 15.52 14.00
C GLU A 162 -7.43 16.24 12.72
N HIS A 163 -7.84 15.76 11.54
CA HIS A 163 -7.52 16.38 10.26
C HIS A 163 -8.12 17.79 10.15
N LYS A 164 -9.39 17.97 10.54
CA LYS A 164 -10.04 19.29 10.56
C LYS A 164 -9.30 20.28 11.46
N ARG A 165 -8.98 19.89 12.70
CA ARG A 165 -8.21 20.74 13.62
C ARG A 165 -6.84 21.11 13.05
N LYS A 166 -6.15 20.17 12.40
CA LYS A 166 -4.86 20.45 11.72
C LYS A 166 -5.01 21.45 10.57
N LEU A 167 -6.10 21.40 9.82
CA LEU A 167 -6.38 22.37 8.77
C LEU A 167 -6.62 23.77 9.35
N GLU A 168 -7.42 23.88 10.42
CA GLU A 168 -7.67 25.14 11.13
C GLU A 168 -6.38 25.76 11.68
N LEU A 169 -5.50 24.94 12.27
CA LEU A 169 -4.18 25.36 12.78
C LEU A 169 -3.28 25.89 11.66
N LYS A 170 -3.29 25.27 10.48
CA LYS A 170 -2.53 25.75 9.32
C LYS A 170 -3.03 27.11 8.85
N ASN A 171 -4.35 27.26 8.74
CA ASN A 171 -4.99 28.51 8.32
C ASN A 171 -4.73 29.66 9.31
N TYR A 172 -4.52 29.37 10.60
CA TYR A 172 -4.14 30.37 11.59
C TYR A 172 -2.70 30.87 11.41
N ASN A 173 -1.76 29.98 11.10
CA ASN A 173 -0.35 30.35 10.88
C ASN A 173 -0.11 31.13 9.57
N GLU A 174 -1.07 31.11 8.65
CA GLU A 174 -1.00 31.82 7.37
C GLU A 174 -1.62 33.23 7.41
N LYS A 175 -2.27 33.61 8.53
CA LYS A 175 -2.80 34.96 8.78
C LYS A 175 -1.84 35.78 9.62
#